data_AF-A0A7D3ZUX4-F1
#
_entry.id   AF-A0A7D3ZUX4-F1
#
_cell.length_a   1.000
_cell.length_b   1.000
_cell.length_c   1.000
_cell.angle_alpha   90.00
_cell.angle_beta   90.00
_cell.angle_gamma   90.00
#
_symmetry.space_group_name_H-M   'P 1'
#
loop_
_entity.id
_entity.type
_entity.pdbx_description
1 polymer ?
#
loop_
_entity_poly.entity_id
_entity_poly.type
_entity_poly.pdbx_seq_one_letter_code
_entity_poly.pdbx_strand_id
1 'polypeptide(L)'
;MDKIIDFGLFAGRLAGAADRGRWVLLREVQRELGYEEPGGEPLITRQGEAPGFEPGDDVPAALVEWWDWHANSFTYRPRLYWTHPHWPPVAPEAFEQPSDDEIRVIMSEYQYVHQWGYFVSEAEQWPDPPVWVNTSDGWVEQSDSISEFFLQLAVERLPAHFWWTMRVEREHVDDAMVDRLRANYQEMGLPPWQEMATDALSYGGPDVIIRHGRGPGADYALVVHARTRDGLLQALGTLGVEWTDKDLQSPGETPTPVEDLPAFAPAADPRWEVGSTSAALAIPTIPQVSGPETLANRTASAADRDATVVVAGDAAGDVHFWTVDGSRSGSRHLHHAPVTAVTAHRSGTGVLLWSGDADGVLRYWTGGDLVARVPFARRRTPVTALASAVLETGPAVAVAWREGLVTIWDVHTEARADLRLGTGIETLALRADATLHVTTEHGTTELRLDVNALWPDRDFFRRVHEVEWDDLRTNHGPGYEVPDLLTTLATDDEDAAQKAVKRLYELLVSKHAENTAAAAAVPFLAERMLVPTNRAHNTLLLLIADIANGPGAERDAVIAALPSLRHFADEEHPGNIRWAANELITICES
;
A
#
# COMPACT_ATOMS: atom_id res chain seq x y z
N MET A 1 -19.95 -5.76 -5.76
CA MET A 1 -19.80 -6.68 -4.62
C MET A 1 -18.51 -7.45 -4.83
N ASP A 2 -17.57 -7.38 -3.89
CA ASP A 2 -16.35 -8.16 -3.97
C ASP A 2 -16.68 -9.66 -4.06
N LYS A 3 -15.90 -10.38 -4.85
CA LYS A 3 -15.99 -11.84 -4.95
C LYS A 3 -15.75 -12.45 -3.56
N ILE A 4 -16.69 -13.26 -3.09
CA ILE A 4 -16.54 -14.08 -1.88
C ILE A 4 -15.39 -15.06 -2.11
N ILE A 5 -14.45 -15.12 -1.16
CA ILE A 5 -13.33 -16.06 -1.16
C ILE A 5 -13.60 -17.11 -0.09
N ASP A 6 -13.73 -18.37 -0.49
CA ASP A 6 -13.98 -19.45 0.45
C ASP A 6 -12.67 -20.11 0.89
N PHE A 7 -12.22 -19.78 2.10
CA PHE A 7 -11.04 -20.39 2.72
C PHE A 7 -11.29 -21.82 3.19
N GLY A 8 -12.55 -22.28 3.20
CA GLY A 8 -12.87 -23.69 3.43
C GLY A 8 -12.37 -24.61 2.31
N LEU A 9 -12.04 -24.06 1.14
CA LEU A 9 -11.42 -24.77 0.02
C LEU A 9 -9.88 -24.75 0.06
N PHE A 10 -9.27 -24.11 1.06
CA PHE A 10 -7.83 -23.87 1.11
C PHE A 10 -7.01 -25.17 1.12
N ALA A 11 -7.41 -26.18 1.89
CA ALA A 11 -6.69 -27.47 1.95
C ALA A 11 -6.55 -28.13 0.56
N GLY A 12 -7.59 -28.04 -0.28
CA GLY A 12 -7.53 -28.54 -1.66
C GLY A 12 -6.58 -27.72 -2.55
N ARG A 13 -6.48 -26.40 -2.32
CA ARG A 13 -5.52 -25.53 -3.01
C ARG A 13 -4.09 -25.82 -2.60
N LEU A 14 -3.86 -26.05 -1.31
CA LEU A 14 -2.55 -26.42 -0.74
C LEU A 14 -2.06 -27.73 -1.35
N ALA A 15 -2.90 -28.77 -1.37
CA ALA A 15 -2.56 -30.07 -1.97
C ALA A 15 -2.26 -29.97 -3.49
N GLY A 16 -2.88 -29.03 -4.20
CA GLY A 16 -2.64 -28.78 -5.62
C GLY A 16 -1.53 -27.77 -5.95
N ALA A 17 -0.85 -27.20 -4.94
CA ALA A 17 0.12 -26.12 -5.14
C ALA A 17 1.43 -26.61 -5.77
N ALA A 18 1.83 -27.86 -5.51
CA ALA A 18 3.10 -28.43 -5.96
C ALA A 18 3.29 -28.34 -7.49
N ASP A 19 2.21 -28.48 -8.27
CA ASP A 19 2.25 -28.46 -9.74
C ASP A 19 2.30 -27.05 -10.35
N ARG A 20 2.08 -26.00 -9.56
CA ARG A 20 1.90 -24.61 -10.05
C ARG A 20 3.13 -23.74 -9.86
N GLY A 21 4.12 -24.23 -9.12
CA GLY A 21 5.30 -23.47 -8.69
C GLY A 21 5.16 -22.96 -7.26
N ARG A 22 6.28 -23.03 -6.54
CA ARG A 22 6.41 -22.88 -5.08
C ARG A 22 5.67 -21.65 -4.50
N TRP A 23 5.80 -20.50 -5.15
CA TRP A 23 5.33 -19.21 -4.60
C TRP A 23 3.97 -18.75 -5.14
N VAL A 24 3.35 -19.52 -6.05
CA VAL A 24 2.09 -19.11 -6.69
C VAL A 24 0.95 -19.02 -5.68
N LEU A 25 0.79 -20.04 -4.83
CA LEU A 25 -0.27 -20.04 -3.82
C LEU A 25 -0.06 -18.93 -2.79
N LEU A 26 1.17 -18.71 -2.33
CA LEU A 26 1.50 -17.61 -1.40
C LEU A 26 1.10 -16.25 -1.95
N ARG A 27 1.43 -15.94 -3.22
CA ARG A 27 1.02 -14.67 -3.84
C ARG A 27 -0.49 -14.54 -3.95
N GLU A 28 -1.18 -15.60 -4.37
CA GLU A 28 -2.65 -15.59 -4.45
C GLU A 28 -3.26 -15.28 -3.09
N VAL A 29 -2.82 -16.00 -2.06
CA VAL A 29 -3.33 -15.86 -0.70
C VAL A 29 -3.02 -14.47 -0.14
N GLN A 30 -1.81 -13.93 -0.32
CA GLN A 30 -1.49 -12.56 0.08
C GLN A 30 -2.45 -11.54 -0.54
N ARG A 31 -2.72 -11.64 -1.84
CA ARG A 31 -3.68 -10.75 -2.54
C ARG A 31 -5.10 -10.91 -2.01
N GLU A 32 -5.53 -12.15 -1.75
CA GLU A 32 -6.83 -12.48 -1.16
C GLU A 32 -7.00 -11.96 0.27
N LEU A 33 -5.92 -11.99 1.06
CA LEU A 33 -5.84 -11.39 2.40
C LEU A 33 -5.84 -9.85 2.34
N GLY A 34 -5.64 -9.26 1.17
CA GLY A 34 -5.69 -7.82 0.95
C GLY A 34 -4.32 -7.15 0.87
N TYR A 35 -3.22 -7.90 0.98
CA TYR A 35 -1.89 -7.36 0.75
C TYR A 35 -1.74 -6.93 -0.71
N GLU A 36 -1.38 -5.66 -0.88
CA GLU A 36 -0.94 -5.12 -2.15
C GLU A 36 0.57 -5.02 -2.13
N GLU A 37 1.21 -5.67 -3.10
CA GLU A 37 2.62 -5.44 -3.38
C GLU A 37 2.79 -3.91 -3.52
N PRO A 38 3.70 -3.25 -2.80
CA PRO A 38 3.87 -1.81 -2.98
C PRO A 38 4.44 -1.51 -4.36
N GLY A 39 4.97 -2.52 -5.07
CA GLY A 39 5.79 -2.38 -6.27
C GLY A 39 7.12 -1.72 -5.91
N GLY A 40 8.02 -1.61 -6.89
CA GLY A 40 9.31 -0.99 -6.62
C GLY A 40 10.45 -1.95 -6.29
N GLU A 41 11.61 -1.36 -6.00
CA GLU A 41 12.71 -2.09 -5.37
C GLU A 41 12.36 -2.34 -3.91
N PRO A 42 12.60 -3.56 -3.37
CA PRO A 42 12.31 -3.84 -1.97
C PRO A 42 13.15 -2.97 -1.02
N LEU A 43 12.61 -2.73 0.18
CA LEU A 43 13.31 -1.98 1.24
C LEU A 43 14.57 -2.73 1.68
N ILE A 44 14.45 -4.05 1.76
CA ILE A 44 15.52 -4.96 2.19
C ILE A 44 15.80 -5.92 1.04
N THR A 45 17.06 -6.08 0.68
CA THR A 45 17.48 -7.03 -0.36
C THR A 45 18.53 -7.96 0.19
N ARG A 46 18.60 -9.17 -0.35
CA ARG A 46 19.65 -10.15 -0.05
C ARG A 46 21.06 -9.57 -0.18
N GLN A 47 21.32 -8.86 -1.28
CA GLN A 47 22.60 -8.18 -1.54
C GLN A 47 22.83 -6.96 -0.64
N GLY A 48 21.77 -6.32 -0.14
CA GLY A 48 21.88 -5.24 0.83
C GLY A 48 22.24 -5.74 2.23
N GLU A 49 21.64 -6.85 2.66
CA GLU A 49 21.90 -7.49 3.96
C GLU A 49 23.31 -8.11 4.02
N ALA A 50 23.72 -8.81 2.96
CA ALA A 50 25.02 -9.46 2.89
C ALA A 50 25.68 -9.30 1.51
N PRO A 51 26.29 -8.14 1.23
CA PRO A 51 26.92 -7.87 -0.06
C PRO A 51 28.00 -8.91 -0.40
N GLY A 52 27.87 -9.56 -1.56
CA GLY A 52 28.85 -10.54 -2.05
C GLY A 52 28.86 -11.88 -1.32
N PHE A 53 27.87 -12.15 -0.45
CA PHE A 53 27.66 -13.49 0.08
C PHE A 53 27.04 -14.38 -1.00
N GLU A 54 27.75 -15.47 -1.32
CA GLU A 54 27.27 -16.52 -2.22
C GLU A 54 26.81 -17.72 -1.38
N PRO A 55 25.54 -18.14 -1.47
CA PRO A 55 25.02 -19.26 -0.70
C PRO A 55 25.73 -20.57 -1.07
N GLY A 56 26.11 -21.33 -0.05
CA GLY A 56 26.64 -22.69 -0.19
C GLY A 56 25.52 -23.73 -0.31
N ASP A 57 25.90 -25.01 -0.39
CA ASP A 57 24.98 -26.14 -0.46
C ASP A 57 24.16 -26.33 0.85
N ASP A 58 24.58 -25.69 1.94
CA ASP A 58 23.91 -25.66 3.24
C ASP A 58 22.79 -24.61 3.35
N VAL A 59 22.57 -23.81 2.29
CA VAL A 59 21.50 -22.80 2.23
C VAL A 59 20.41 -23.29 1.25
N PRO A 60 19.18 -23.55 1.73
CA PRO A 60 18.09 -24.04 0.89
C PRO A 60 17.79 -23.14 -0.31
N ALA A 61 17.62 -23.73 -1.49
CA ALA A 61 17.25 -23.00 -2.70
C ALA A 61 15.92 -22.25 -2.54
N ALA A 62 14.95 -22.82 -1.81
CA ALA A 62 13.69 -22.15 -1.49
C ALA A 62 13.91 -20.84 -0.72
N LEU A 63 14.86 -20.79 0.20
CA LEU A 63 15.14 -19.55 0.94
C LEU A 63 15.76 -18.48 0.03
N VAL A 64 16.70 -18.87 -0.85
CA VAL A 64 17.29 -17.96 -1.84
C VAL A 64 16.21 -17.41 -2.76
N GLU A 65 15.38 -18.30 -3.31
CA GLU A 65 14.26 -17.92 -4.18
C GLU A 65 13.29 -16.99 -3.47
N TRP A 66 12.93 -17.25 -2.21
CA TRP A 66 12.03 -16.40 -1.44
C TRP A 66 12.61 -14.98 -1.24
N TRP A 67 13.90 -14.86 -0.93
CA TRP A 67 14.56 -13.56 -0.79
C TRP A 67 14.61 -12.78 -2.10
N ASP A 68 14.84 -13.47 -3.22
CA ASP A 68 14.94 -12.87 -4.54
C ASP A 68 13.55 -12.75 -5.24
N TRP A 69 12.48 -13.23 -4.60
CA TRP A 69 11.13 -13.21 -5.14
C TRP A 69 10.49 -11.82 -5.03
N HIS A 70 10.06 -11.27 -6.16
CA HIS A 70 9.52 -9.91 -6.25
C HIS A 70 8.18 -9.68 -5.54
N ALA A 71 7.45 -10.73 -5.18
CA ALA A 71 6.25 -10.62 -4.34
C ALA A 71 6.50 -11.01 -2.88
N ASN A 72 7.76 -11.10 -2.46
CA ASN A 72 8.08 -11.29 -1.06
C ASN A 72 7.67 -10.05 -0.26
N SER A 73 6.44 -10.06 0.25
CA SER A 73 5.90 -8.94 1.01
C SER A 73 6.74 -8.51 2.22
N PHE A 74 7.57 -9.42 2.77
CA PHE A 74 8.44 -9.11 3.88
C PHE A 74 9.49 -8.05 3.51
N THR A 75 10.15 -8.23 2.35
CA THR A 75 11.24 -7.35 1.90
C THR A 75 10.77 -5.93 1.61
N TYR A 76 9.46 -5.76 1.43
CA TYR A 76 8.82 -4.46 1.28
C TYR A 76 8.21 -3.91 2.58
N ARG A 77 7.60 -4.76 3.42
CA ARG A 77 6.85 -4.33 4.60
C ARG A 77 7.08 -5.30 5.78
N PRO A 78 8.29 -5.30 6.37
CA PRO A 78 8.67 -6.27 7.41
C PRO A 78 7.77 -6.21 8.65
N ARG A 79 7.21 -5.03 8.95
CA ARG A 79 6.32 -4.80 10.10
C ARG A 79 4.98 -5.54 10.03
N LEU A 80 4.58 -6.05 8.87
CA LEU A 80 3.37 -6.87 8.75
C LEU A 80 3.51 -8.23 9.44
N TYR A 81 4.73 -8.66 9.74
CA TYR A 81 5.02 -10.01 10.22
C TYR A 81 5.48 -10.07 11.68
N TRP A 82 5.93 -8.95 12.25
CA TRP A 82 6.53 -8.89 13.60
C TRP A 82 7.74 -9.81 13.81
N THR A 83 8.46 -10.10 12.72
CA THR A 83 9.63 -10.97 12.69
C THR A 83 10.80 -10.35 11.93
N HIS A 84 12.01 -10.82 12.23
CA HIS A 84 13.28 -10.48 11.58
C HIS A 84 13.79 -11.69 10.80
N PRO A 85 13.81 -11.69 9.45
CA PRO A 85 14.46 -12.72 8.68
C PRO A 85 15.96 -12.52 8.77
N HIS A 86 16.67 -13.61 8.66
CA HIS A 86 18.13 -13.61 8.66
C HIS A 86 18.62 -13.91 7.26
N TRP A 87 19.48 -13.02 6.76
CA TRP A 87 20.30 -13.29 5.59
C TRP A 87 21.75 -12.83 5.84
N PRO A 88 22.73 -13.75 5.81
CA PRO A 88 22.59 -15.21 5.65
C PRO A 88 21.91 -15.87 6.86
N PRO A 89 21.50 -17.15 6.78
CA PRO A 89 21.04 -17.89 7.95
C PRO A 89 22.09 -17.91 9.07
N VAL A 90 21.65 -17.79 10.32
CA VAL A 90 22.54 -17.65 11.49
C VAL A 90 22.45 -18.85 12.44
N ALA A 91 23.42 -19.01 13.34
CA ALA A 91 23.31 -19.99 14.42
C ALA A 91 22.23 -19.56 15.43
N PRO A 92 21.55 -20.50 16.10
CA PRO A 92 20.54 -20.16 17.10
C PRO A 92 21.13 -19.48 18.33
N GLU A 93 20.36 -18.59 18.95
CA GLU A 93 20.78 -17.88 20.15
C GLU A 93 20.49 -18.73 21.40
N ALA A 94 21.52 -19.34 21.99
CA ALA A 94 21.48 -19.90 23.35
C ALA A 94 20.42 -21.00 23.66
N PHE A 95 19.87 -21.70 22.66
CA PHE A 95 18.99 -22.86 22.85
C PHE A 95 19.75 -24.19 22.68
N GLU A 96 19.44 -25.19 23.51
CA GLU A 96 19.94 -26.55 23.31
C GLU A 96 19.42 -27.08 21.97
N GLN A 97 20.35 -27.55 21.13
CA GLN A 97 19.99 -28.15 19.85
C GLN A 97 19.38 -29.54 20.10
N PRO A 98 18.33 -29.91 19.35
CA PRO A 98 17.60 -31.16 19.57
C PRO A 98 18.41 -32.40 19.13
N SER A 99 19.53 -32.21 18.42
CA SER A 99 20.38 -33.28 17.92
C SER A 99 21.83 -32.82 17.74
N ASP A 100 22.72 -33.74 17.34
CA ASP A 100 24.09 -33.41 16.91
C ASP A 100 24.12 -32.67 15.55
N ASP A 101 22.96 -32.57 14.86
CA ASP A 101 22.80 -31.85 13.61
C ASP A 101 22.59 -30.35 13.85
N GLU A 102 23.25 -29.54 13.02
CA GLU A 102 23.29 -28.09 13.18
C GLU A 102 22.01 -27.43 12.65
N ILE A 103 21.36 -26.61 13.48
CA ILE A 103 20.26 -25.74 13.04
C ILE A 103 20.79 -24.40 12.53
N ARG A 104 20.23 -23.94 11.41
CA ARG A 104 20.39 -22.58 10.87
C ARG A 104 19.08 -21.82 10.94
N VAL A 105 19.08 -20.68 11.63
CA VAL A 105 17.94 -19.78 11.83
C VAL A 105 17.76 -18.89 10.62
N ILE A 106 16.53 -18.84 10.11
CA ILE A 106 16.11 -18.03 8.96
C ILE A 106 15.19 -16.88 9.36
N MET A 107 14.61 -16.93 10.56
CA MET A 107 13.68 -15.94 11.07
C MET A 107 13.70 -15.92 12.60
N SER A 108 13.59 -14.74 13.21
CA SER A 108 13.34 -14.55 14.64
C SER A 108 12.13 -13.67 14.87
N GLU A 109 11.44 -13.82 15.98
CA GLU A 109 10.47 -12.83 16.46
C GLU A 109 11.21 -11.53 16.84
N TYR A 110 10.52 -10.38 16.80
CA TYR A 110 11.09 -9.07 17.18
C TYR A 110 11.69 -8.99 18.59
N GLN A 111 11.19 -9.79 19.54
CA GLN A 111 11.76 -9.88 20.88
C GLN A 111 12.89 -10.91 20.99
N TYR A 112 13.22 -11.61 19.89
CA TYR A 112 14.23 -12.68 19.81
C TYR A 112 14.01 -13.84 20.79
N VAL A 113 12.77 -14.00 21.26
CA VAL A 113 12.38 -15.11 22.15
C VAL A 113 12.20 -16.40 21.33
N HIS A 114 11.68 -16.26 20.11
CA HIS A 114 11.44 -17.37 19.19
C HIS A 114 12.21 -17.20 17.87
N GLN A 115 12.65 -18.32 17.33
CA GLN A 115 13.51 -18.50 16.18
C GLN A 115 13.00 -19.69 15.36
N TRP A 116 12.93 -19.50 14.05
CA TRP A 116 12.60 -20.53 13.08
C TRP A 116 13.84 -20.85 12.25
N GLY A 117 14.07 -22.13 12.00
CA GLY A 117 15.25 -22.61 11.28
C GLY A 117 15.04 -23.96 10.62
N TYR A 118 16.10 -24.44 9.99
CA TYR A 118 16.16 -25.75 9.35
C TYR A 118 17.41 -26.49 9.79
N PHE A 119 17.42 -27.81 9.68
CA PHE A 119 18.62 -28.61 9.90
C PHE A 119 19.52 -28.62 8.66
N VAL A 120 20.82 -28.42 8.85
CA VAL A 120 21.79 -28.39 7.76
C VAL A 120 21.77 -29.69 6.95
N SER A 121 21.67 -30.86 7.61
CA SER A 121 21.63 -32.14 6.89
C SER A 121 20.39 -32.30 5.99
N GLU A 122 19.28 -31.63 6.31
CA GLU A 122 18.06 -31.62 5.50
C GLU A 122 18.21 -30.68 4.29
N ALA A 123 18.83 -29.51 4.49
CA ALA A 123 19.10 -28.54 3.42
C ALA A 123 20.04 -29.10 2.34
N GLU A 124 21.02 -29.91 2.73
CA GLU A 124 21.93 -30.58 1.79
C GLU A 124 21.20 -31.61 0.89
N GLN A 125 20.05 -32.13 1.35
CA GLN A 125 19.27 -33.16 0.65
C GLN A 125 18.09 -32.57 -0.13
N TRP A 126 17.45 -31.54 0.41
CA TRP A 126 16.19 -31.01 -0.08
C TRP A 126 16.29 -29.51 -0.36
N PRO A 127 15.86 -29.04 -1.55
CA PRO A 127 15.87 -27.61 -1.86
C PRO A 127 14.86 -26.80 -1.05
N ASP A 128 13.93 -27.45 -0.35
CA ASP A 128 12.84 -26.85 0.42
C ASP A 128 12.55 -27.71 1.68
N PRO A 129 13.48 -27.74 2.65
CA PRO A 129 13.42 -28.63 3.81
C PRO A 129 12.36 -28.16 4.82
N PRO A 130 11.98 -29.03 5.79
CA PRO A 130 11.11 -28.67 6.90
C PRO A 130 11.63 -27.47 7.70
N VAL A 131 10.71 -26.74 8.33
CA VAL A 131 11.02 -25.64 9.23
C VAL A 131 10.67 -26.04 10.65
N TRP A 132 11.58 -25.71 11.57
CA TRP A 132 11.49 -25.97 12.99
C TRP A 132 11.43 -24.65 13.75
N VAL A 133 10.73 -24.62 14.87
CA VAL A 133 10.65 -23.47 15.78
C VAL A 133 11.11 -23.85 17.18
N ASN A 134 11.84 -22.97 17.85
CA ASN A 134 12.16 -23.16 19.27
C ASN A 134 10.95 -22.80 20.16
N THR A 135 10.70 -23.64 21.14
CA THR A 135 9.71 -23.42 22.20
C THR A 135 10.40 -23.55 23.55
N SER A 136 9.66 -23.35 24.65
CA SER A 136 10.18 -23.64 25.99
C SER A 136 10.60 -25.11 26.17
N ASP A 137 10.03 -26.00 25.37
CA ASP A 137 10.25 -27.45 25.46
C ASP A 137 11.26 -27.96 24.41
N GLY A 138 11.91 -27.04 23.69
CA GLY A 138 12.89 -27.33 22.64
C GLY A 138 12.37 -27.05 21.23
N TRP A 139 13.08 -27.56 20.23
CA TRP A 139 12.75 -27.39 18.82
C TRP A 139 11.66 -28.38 18.39
N VAL A 140 10.62 -27.86 17.76
CA VAL A 140 9.49 -28.64 17.23
C VAL A 140 9.26 -28.27 15.77
N GLU A 141 8.75 -29.23 15.00
CA GLU A 141 8.42 -29.01 13.60
C GLU A 141 7.29 -27.98 13.49
N GLN A 142 7.50 -26.96 12.67
CA GLN A 142 6.54 -25.89 12.38
C GLN A 142 5.84 -26.15 11.05
N SER A 143 6.55 -26.61 10.04
CA SER A 143 5.98 -26.90 8.72
C SER A 143 6.82 -27.88 7.92
N ASP A 144 6.18 -28.54 6.96
CA ASP A 144 6.80 -29.60 6.14
C ASP A 144 7.85 -29.04 5.16
N SER A 145 7.82 -27.72 4.90
CA SER A 145 8.76 -27.02 4.01
C SER A 145 8.90 -25.53 4.34
N ILE A 146 9.94 -24.87 3.80
CA ILE A 146 10.13 -23.41 3.87
C ILE A 146 9.01 -22.68 3.11
N SER A 147 8.58 -23.21 1.97
CA SER A 147 7.50 -22.60 1.21
C SER A 147 6.15 -22.64 1.93
N GLU A 148 5.84 -23.77 2.59
CA GLU A 148 4.67 -23.88 3.47
C GLU A 148 4.79 -22.97 4.69
N PHE A 149 5.98 -22.87 5.30
CA PHE A 149 6.23 -21.94 6.41
C PHE A 149 5.83 -20.51 6.08
N PHE A 150 6.31 -19.98 4.94
CA PHE A 150 6.01 -18.59 4.57
C PHE A 150 4.55 -18.38 4.17
N LEU A 151 3.91 -19.40 3.59
CA LEU A 151 2.46 -19.40 3.36
C LEU A 151 1.68 -19.33 4.68
N GLN A 152 2.02 -20.19 5.63
CA GLN A 152 1.41 -20.21 6.94
C GLN A 152 1.64 -18.89 7.68
N LEU A 153 2.87 -18.38 7.70
CA LEU A 153 3.20 -17.10 8.33
C LEU A 153 2.35 -15.94 7.77
N ALA A 154 2.08 -15.92 6.46
CA ALA A 154 1.17 -14.93 5.86
C ALA A 154 -0.28 -15.08 6.36
N VAL A 155 -0.78 -16.31 6.47
CA VAL A 155 -2.10 -16.60 7.04
C VAL A 155 -2.19 -16.21 8.52
N GLU A 156 -1.12 -16.40 9.28
CA GLU A 156 -1.08 -16.09 10.72
C GLU A 156 -0.99 -14.59 11.03
N ARG A 157 -0.33 -13.80 10.16
CA ARG A 157 -0.02 -12.39 10.47
C ARG A 157 -0.84 -11.38 9.69
N LEU A 158 -1.06 -11.58 8.39
CA LEU A 158 -1.68 -10.56 7.54
C LEU A 158 -3.15 -10.25 7.85
N PRO A 159 -4.02 -11.23 8.23
CA PRO A 159 -5.43 -10.92 8.46
C PRO A 159 -5.66 -9.83 9.51
N ALA A 160 -4.85 -9.79 10.58
CA ALA A 160 -4.98 -8.77 11.63
C ALA A 160 -4.74 -7.33 11.13
N HIS A 161 -4.06 -7.16 9.99
CA HIS A 161 -3.82 -5.86 9.37
C HIS A 161 -4.97 -5.45 8.45
N PHE A 162 -5.50 -6.38 7.65
CA PHE A 162 -6.41 -6.05 6.55
C PHE A 162 -7.87 -6.37 6.83
N TRP A 163 -8.17 -7.19 7.83
CA TRP A 163 -9.52 -7.73 8.08
C TRP A 163 -10.06 -7.33 9.45
N TRP A 164 -11.37 -7.44 9.60
CA TRP A 164 -12.03 -7.31 10.89
C TRP A 164 -11.65 -8.49 11.77
N THR A 165 -11.33 -8.21 13.03
CA THR A 165 -10.80 -9.21 13.96
C THR A 165 -11.57 -9.22 15.28
N MET A 166 -11.86 -10.42 15.78
CA MET A 166 -12.33 -10.67 17.13
C MET A 166 -11.36 -11.64 17.82
N ARG A 167 -11.03 -11.38 19.09
CA ARG A 167 -10.20 -12.25 19.91
C ARG A 167 -11.00 -12.74 21.12
N VAL A 168 -11.01 -14.05 21.35
CA VAL A 168 -11.79 -14.67 22.42
C VAL A 168 -10.82 -15.34 23.40
N GLU A 169 -10.87 -14.88 24.63
CA GLU A 169 -10.06 -15.42 25.72
C GLU A 169 -10.49 -16.84 26.09
N ARG A 170 -9.56 -17.62 26.65
CA ARG A 170 -9.76 -19.03 26.98
C ARG A 170 -10.94 -19.30 27.91
N GLU A 171 -11.20 -18.39 28.85
CA GLU A 171 -12.31 -18.53 29.80
C GLU A 171 -13.70 -18.45 29.15
N HIS A 172 -13.78 -17.93 27.92
CA HIS A 172 -15.02 -17.77 27.15
C HIS A 172 -15.21 -18.86 26.08
N VAL A 173 -14.29 -19.81 25.96
CA VAL A 173 -14.36 -20.90 24.98
C VAL A 173 -14.71 -22.21 25.69
N ASP A 174 -15.84 -22.81 25.32
CA ASP A 174 -16.28 -24.12 25.81
C ASP A 174 -16.25 -25.19 24.71
N ASP A 175 -16.39 -26.46 25.12
CA ASP A 175 -16.38 -27.59 24.18
C ASP A 175 -17.49 -27.47 23.11
N ALA A 176 -18.65 -26.92 23.48
CA ALA A 176 -19.76 -26.75 22.56
C ALA A 176 -19.44 -25.71 21.45
N MET A 177 -18.68 -24.67 21.77
CA MET A 177 -18.16 -23.70 20.81
C MET A 177 -17.15 -24.33 19.86
N VAL A 178 -16.25 -25.16 20.37
CA VAL A 178 -15.29 -25.91 19.54
C VAL A 178 -16.00 -26.90 18.63
N ASP A 179 -17.07 -27.56 19.10
CA ASP A 179 -17.89 -28.44 18.27
C ASP A 179 -18.60 -27.66 17.16
N ARG A 180 -19.11 -26.44 17.44
CA ARG A 180 -19.68 -25.55 16.42
C ARG A 180 -18.63 -25.12 15.39
N LEU A 181 -17.41 -24.80 15.83
CA LEU A 181 -16.29 -24.49 14.93
C LEU A 181 -16.05 -25.64 13.94
N ARG A 182 -15.84 -26.86 14.45
CA ARG A 182 -15.56 -28.04 13.62
C ARG A 182 -16.73 -28.45 12.72
N ALA A 183 -17.97 -28.18 13.14
CA ALA A 183 -19.15 -28.52 12.36
C ALA A 183 -19.40 -27.56 11.19
N ASN A 184 -18.93 -26.31 11.27
CA ASN A 184 -19.27 -25.25 10.32
C ASN A 184 -18.09 -24.74 9.48
N TYR A 185 -16.85 -25.00 9.91
CA TYR A 185 -15.64 -24.53 9.23
C TYR A 185 -14.68 -25.69 8.96
N GLN A 186 -13.93 -25.59 7.86
CA GLN A 186 -13.02 -26.66 7.43
C GLN A 186 -11.60 -26.34 7.86
N GLU A 187 -10.87 -27.34 8.35
CA GLU A 187 -9.43 -27.19 8.59
C GLU A 187 -8.73 -26.83 7.27
N MET A 188 -7.83 -25.84 7.33
CA MET A 188 -7.13 -25.36 6.13
C MET A 188 -6.02 -26.31 5.67
N GLY A 189 -5.71 -27.37 6.44
CA GLY A 189 -4.70 -28.36 6.07
C GLY A 189 -3.25 -27.92 6.31
N LEU A 190 -3.04 -26.75 6.93
CA LEU A 190 -1.73 -26.32 7.44
C LEU A 190 -1.42 -27.06 8.76
N PRO A 191 -0.14 -27.36 9.06
CA PRO A 191 0.26 -27.90 10.35
C PRO A 191 -0.05 -26.90 11.47
N PRO A 192 -0.19 -27.33 12.74
CA PRO A 192 -0.50 -26.40 13.82
C PRO A 192 0.62 -25.37 14.02
N TRP A 193 0.27 -24.10 14.22
CA TRP A 193 1.23 -23.05 14.54
C TRP A 193 1.82 -23.27 15.94
N GLN A 194 3.16 -23.30 16.06
CA GLN A 194 3.85 -23.73 17.28
C GLN A 194 4.58 -22.61 18.03
N GLU A 195 4.61 -21.39 17.49
CA GLU A 195 5.14 -20.22 18.21
C GLU A 195 4.57 -20.14 19.62
N MET A 196 5.43 -19.90 20.62
CA MET A 196 5.06 -19.86 22.04
C MET A 196 4.33 -21.12 22.54
N ALA A 197 4.49 -22.29 21.91
CA ALA A 197 3.71 -23.49 22.22
C ALA A 197 2.18 -23.24 22.17
N THR A 198 1.74 -22.43 21.21
CA THR A 198 0.33 -22.09 21.00
C THR A 198 -0.48 -23.28 20.46
N ASP A 199 0.15 -24.21 19.73
CA ASP A 199 -0.47 -25.37 19.09
C ASP A 199 -1.81 -25.01 18.41
N ALA A 200 -1.75 -24.08 17.46
CA ALA A 200 -2.95 -23.45 16.90
C ALA A 200 -3.33 -24.03 15.53
N LEU A 201 -4.59 -24.45 15.40
CA LEU A 201 -5.16 -24.87 14.11
C LEU A 201 -5.91 -23.72 13.43
N SER A 202 -5.86 -23.69 12.10
CA SER A 202 -6.55 -22.69 11.28
C SER A 202 -7.70 -23.33 10.49
N TYR A 203 -8.88 -22.72 10.62
CA TYR A 203 -10.13 -23.13 9.98
C TYR A 203 -10.58 -22.04 9.00
N GLY A 204 -11.06 -22.43 7.82
CA GLY A 204 -11.53 -21.54 6.78
C GLY A 204 -13.01 -21.66 6.49
N GLY A 205 -13.59 -20.57 6.01
CA GLY A 205 -14.93 -20.52 5.41
C GLY A 205 -15.07 -19.32 4.45
N PRO A 206 -16.31 -19.00 4.02
CA PRO A 206 -16.58 -17.84 3.18
C PRO A 206 -16.15 -16.53 3.84
N ASP A 207 -15.12 -15.90 3.29
CA ASP A 207 -14.50 -14.64 3.73
C ASP A 207 -14.04 -14.61 5.19
N VAL A 208 -13.76 -15.79 5.77
CA VAL A 208 -13.40 -15.93 7.19
C VAL A 208 -12.28 -16.96 7.40
N ILE A 209 -11.37 -16.63 8.32
CA ILE A 209 -10.34 -17.52 8.86
C ILE A 209 -10.47 -17.49 10.38
N ILE A 210 -10.51 -18.65 11.01
CA ILE A 210 -10.61 -18.81 12.47
C ILE A 210 -9.42 -19.63 12.96
N ARG A 211 -8.63 -19.04 13.85
CA ARG A 211 -7.55 -19.72 14.55
C ARG A 211 -8.04 -20.23 15.90
N HIS A 212 -7.69 -21.48 16.23
CA HIS A 212 -7.98 -22.11 17.51
C HIS A 212 -6.68 -22.51 18.20
N GLY A 213 -6.27 -21.72 19.19
CA GLY A 213 -5.08 -21.96 20.01
C GLY A 213 -5.37 -22.96 21.14
N ARG A 214 -4.75 -24.14 21.07
CA ARG A 214 -5.02 -25.25 21.99
C ARG A 214 -3.98 -25.36 23.10
N GLY A 215 -2.76 -24.95 22.79
CA GLY A 215 -1.60 -25.03 23.67
C GLY A 215 -1.58 -23.94 24.73
N PRO A 216 -0.77 -24.11 25.78
CA PRO A 216 -0.75 -23.22 26.94
C PRO A 216 -0.27 -21.80 26.65
N GLY A 217 0.54 -21.57 25.61
CA GLY A 217 1.01 -20.22 25.27
C GLY A 217 0.14 -19.44 24.29
N ALA A 218 -1.06 -19.94 23.97
CA ALA A 218 -2.02 -19.15 23.21
C ALA A 218 -2.66 -18.06 24.09
N ASP A 219 -2.30 -16.80 23.81
CA ASP A 219 -2.90 -15.59 24.42
C ASP A 219 -4.43 -15.58 24.28
N TYR A 220 -4.92 -16.08 23.15
CA TYR A 220 -6.35 -16.19 22.84
C TYR A 220 -6.67 -17.60 22.38
N ALA A 221 -7.77 -18.16 22.88
CA ALA A 221 -8.21 -19.50 22.51
C ALA A 221 -8.83 -19.51 21.12
N LEU A 222 -9.57 -18.46 20.74
CA LEU A 222 -10.04 -18.26 19.37
C LEU A 222 -9.67 -16.86 18.86
N VAL A 223 -9.26 -16.78 17.61
CA VAL A 223 -9.14 -15.53 16.87
C VAL A 223 -9.91 -15.67 15.58
N VAL A 224 -10.89 -14.79 15.35
CA VAL A 224 -11.76 -14.80 14.17
C VAL A 224 -11.41 -13.60 13.32
N HIS A 225 -10.97 -13.84 12.09
CA HIS A 225 -10.72 -12.81 11.08
C HIS A 225 -11.74 -12.91 9.96
N ALA A 226 -12.34 -11.79 9.56
CA ALA A 226 -13.25 -11.75 8.42
C ALA A 226 -13.04 -10.50 7.55
N ARG A 227 -13.12 -10.67 6.22
CA ARG A 227 -12.92 -9.56 5.26
C ARG A 227 -13.89 -8.41 5.45
N THR A 228 -15.10 -8.71 5.91
CA THR A 228 -16.15 -7.72 6.15
C THR A 228 -16.65 -7.80 7.59
N ARG A 229 -17.17 -6.68 8.10
CA ARG A 229 -17.79 -6.65 9.43
C ARG A 229 -18.97 -7.63 9.52
N ASP A 230 -19.81 -7.67 8.50
CA ASP A 230 -20.96 -8.58 8.47
C ASP A 230 -20.53 -10.06 8.47
N GLY A 231 -19.47 -10.40 7.73
CA GLY A 231 -18.87 -11.74 7.77
C GLY A 231 -18.35 -12.12 9.17
N LEU A 232 -17.73 -11.17 9.87
CA LEU A 232 -17.31 -11.38 11.26
C LEU A 232 -18.52 -11.68 12.15
N LEU A 233 -19.56 -10.84 12.11
CA LEU A 233 -20.76 -11.00 12.93
C LEU A 233 -21.48 -12.32 12.64
N GLN A 234 -21.53 -12.75 11.38
CA GLN A 234 -22.08 -14.05 11.00
C GLN A 234 -21.26 -15.20 11.60
N ALA A 235 -19.93 -15.12 11.57
CA ALA A 235 -19.07 -16.14 12.16
C ALA A 235 -19.21 -16.21 13.69
N LEU A 236 -19.22 -15.06 14.35
CA LEU A 236 -19.44 -14.99 15.81
C LEU A 236 -20.80 -15.55 16.21
N GLY A 237 -21.87 -15.21 15.47
CA GLY A 237 -23.20 -15.78 15.70
C GLY A 237 -23.25 -17.30 15.49
N THR A 238 -22.51 -17.83 14.50
CA THR A 238 -22.39 -19.28 14.26
C THR A 238 -21.66 -19.98 15.40
N LEU A 239 -20.60 -19.35 15.95
CA LEU A 239 -19.85 -19.86 17.09
C LEU A 239 -20.57 -19.62 18.42
N GLY A 240 -21.60 -18.78 18.48
CA GLY A 240 -22.26 -18.40 19.72
C GLY A 240 -21.36 -17.60 20.66
N VAL A 241 -20.46 -16.80 20.08
CA VAL A 241 -19.64 -15.83 20.83
C VAL A 241 -20.50 -14.62 21.14
N GLU A 242 -20.42 -14.08 22.35
CA GLU A 242 -21.03 -12.79 22.70
C GLU A 242 -20.03 -11.66 22.43
N TRP A 243 -20.49 -10.50 21.97
CA TRP A 243 -19.62 -9.37 21.65
C TRP A 243 -20.27 -8.01 21.89
N THR A 244 -19.43 -7.01 22.08
CA THR A 244 -19.77 -5.58 22.00
C THR A 244 -18.99 -4.92 20.87
N ASP A 245 -19.41 -3.73 20.43
CA ASP A 245 -18.69 -2.98 19.38
C ASP A 245 -17.24 -2.65 19.74
N LYS A 246 -16.89 -2.60 21.04
CA LYS A 246 -15.52 -2.33 21.49
C LYS A 246 -14.59 -3.52 21.35
N ASP A 247 -15.15 -4.73 21.30
CA ASP A 247 -14.38 -5.96 21.17
C ASP A 247 -13.98 -6.23 19.71
N LEU A 248 -14.67 -5.59 18.77
CA LEU A 248 -14.43 -5.72 17.34
C LEU A 248 -13.30 -4.79 16.91
N GLN A 249 -12.21 -5.35 16.41
CA GLN A 249 -11.12 -4.59 15.82
C GLN A 249 -11.36 -4.41 14.32
N SER A 250 -11.42 -3.16 13.86
CA SER A 250 -11.44 -2.83 12.43
C SER A 250 -10.08 -3.12 11.78
N PRO A 251 -10.04 -3.34 10.45
CA PRO A 251 -8.78 -3.37 9.71
C PRO A 251 -7.89 -2.17 10.05
N GLY A 252 -6.60 -2.43 10.28
CA GLY A 252 -5.60 -1.35 10.39
C GLY A 252 -5.33 -0.71 9.04
N GLU A 253 -5.47 -1.47 7.97
CA GLU A 253 -5.25 -1.06 6.59
C GLU A 253 -6.45 -1.43 5.73
N THR A 254 -6.95 -0.45 4.97
CA THR A 254 -8.04 -0.65 4.03
C THR A 254 -7.50 -0.38 2.63
N PRO A 255 -7.37 -1.41 1.79
CA PRO A 255 -6.99 -1.24 0.40
C PRO A 255 -7.98 -0.32 -0.33
N THR A 256 -7.50 0.46 -1.30
CA THR A 256 -8.39 1.37 -2.04
C THR A 256 -9.42 0.54 -2.82
N PRO A 257 -10.73 0.79 -2.66
CA PRO A 257 -11.75 0.03 -3.37
C PRO A 257 -11.62 0.18 -4.89
N VAL A 258 -11.88 -0.92 -5.60
CA VAL A 258 -12.09 -0.88 -7.06
C VAL A 258 -13.48 -0.31 -7.31
N GLU A 259 -13.59 0.69 -8.19
CA GLU A 259 -14.86 1.31 -8.52
C GLU A 259 -15.65 0.46 -9.53
N ASP A 260 -16.95 0.32 -9.31
CA ASP A 260 -17.87 -0.34 -10.26
C ASP A 260 -18.54 0.73 -11.14
N LEU A 261 -17.75 1.34 -12.03
CA LEU A 261 -18.23 2.41 -12.91
C LEU A 261 -18.91 1.83 -14.16
N PRO A 262 -19.95 2.50 -14.67
CA PRO A 262 -20.58 2.12 -15.93
C PRO A 262 -19.63 2.32 -17.12
N ALA A 263 -20.06 1.92 -18.32
CA ALA A 263 -19.37 2.27 -19.55
C ALA A 263 -19.18 3.78 -19.68
N PHE A 264 -18.10 4.18 -20.37
CA PHE A 264 -17.72 5.59 -20.56
C PHE A 264 -18.89 6.47 -20.99
N ALA A 265 -19.25 7.42 -20.13
CA ALA A 265 -20.37 8.33 -20.31
C ALA A 265 -20.09 9.64 -19.56
N PRO A 266 -19.18 10.49 -20.07
CA PRO A 266 -18.79 11.69 -19.36
C PRO A 266 -19.97 12.65 -19.24
N ALA A 267 -20.26 13.07 -18.01
CA ALA A 267 -21.20 14.14 -17.71
C ALA A 267 -20.43 15.46 -17.51
N ALA A 268 -21.15 16.59 -17.60
CA ALA A 268 -20.58 17.87 -17.19
C ALA A 268 -20.27 17.86 -15.69
N ASP A 269 -19.13 18.42 -15.31
CA ASP A 269 -18.63 18.54 -13.94
C ASP A 269 -18.04 19.96 -13.78
N PRO A 270 -18.09 20.59 -12.61
CA PRO A 270 -17.42 21.90 -12.41
C PRO A 270 -15.94 21.93 -12.83
N ARG A 271 -15.28 20.76 -12.88
CA ARG A 271 -13.87 20.60 -13.25
C ARG A 271 -13.64 20.43 -14.76
N TRP A 272 -14.67 20.12 -15.55
CA TRP A 272 -14.54 19.99 -17.01
C TRP A 272 -15.86 20.16 -17.78
N GLU A 273 -15.73 20.62 -19.01
CA GLU A 273 -16.83 20.67 -19.97
C GLU A 273 -16.66 19.60 -21.04
N VAL A 274 -17.74 18.91 -21.36
CA VAL A 274 -17.77 17.94 -22.46
C VAL A 274 -17.90 18.70 -23.78
N GLY A 275 -16.88 18.55 -24.62
CA GLY A 275 -16.77 19.14 -25.95
C GLY A 275 -17.33 18.24 -27.04
N SER A 276 -16.74 18.31 -28.24
CA SER A 276 -17.24 17.56 -29.38
C SER A 276 -16.97 16.06 -29.23
N THR A 277 -17.91 15.24 -29.72
CA THR A 277 -17.73 13.79 -29.86
C THR A 277 -17.59 13.47 -31.34
N SER A 278 -16.49 12.82 -31.70
CA SER A 278 -16.19 12.43 -33.07
C SER A 278 -16.11 10.91 -33.19
N ALA A 279 -16.65 10.37 -34.29
CA ALA A 279 -16.46 8.98 -34.66
C ALA A 279 -15.02 8.69 -35.14
N ALA A 280 -14.24 9.72 -35.46
CA ALA A 280 -12.87 9.55 -35.94
C ALA A 280 -11.89 9.44 -34.77
N LEU A 281 -11.20 8.29 -34.71
CA LEU A 281 -10.04 8.00 -33.86
C LEU A 281 -8.94 9.03 -34.12
N ALA A 282 -8.83 10.07 -33.28
CA ALA A 282 -7.73 11.02 -33.35
C ALA A 282 -6.49 10.43 -32.67
N ILE A 283 -5.93 9.36 -33.23
CA ILE A 283 -4.67 8.79 -32.74
C ILE A 283 -3.53 9.74 -33.14
N PRO A 284 -2.74 10.27 -32.19
CA PRO A 284 -1.53 11.01 -32.52
C PRO A 284 -0.63 10.13 -33.39
N THR A 285 -0.27 10.59 -34.58
CA THR A 285 0.65 9.85 -35.44
C THR A 285 2.02 9.84 -34.79
N ILE A 286 2.44 8.70 -34.23
CA ILE A 286 3.81 8.49 -33.77
C ILE A 286 4.71 8.50 -35.02
N PRO A 287 5.70 9.41 -35.12
CA PRO A 287 6.62 9.39 -36.23
C PRO A 287 7.35 8.05 -36.33
N GLN A 288 7.62 7.64 -37.56
CA GLN A 288 8.43 6.46 -37.83
C GLN A 288 9.87 6.75 -37.35
N VAL A 289 10.26 6.13 -36.26
CA VAL A 289 11.62 6.18 -35.71
C VAL A 289 12.19 4.77 -35.81
N SER A 290 13.42 4.65 -36.29
CA SER A 290 14.10 3.36 -36.40
C SER A 290 14.42 2.77 -35.02
N GLY A 291 13.95 1.54 -34.73
CA GLY A 291 14.24 0.81 -33.48
C GLY A 291 13.04 0.15 -32.82
N PRO A 292 11.98 0.89 -32.43
CA PRO A 292 10.78 0.33 -31.80
C PRO A 292 10.11 -0.80 -32.58
N GLU A 293 10.23 -0.85 -33.92
CA GLU A 293 9.68 -1.93 -34.75
C GLU A 293 10.47 -3.24 -34.68
N THR A 294 11.63 -3.24 -34.02
CA THR A 294 12.46 -4.44 -33.79
C THR A 294 12.12 -5.19 -32.49
N LEU A 295 11.30 -4.60 -31.62
CA LEU A 295 10.88 -5.23 -30.37
C LEU A 295 9.77 -6.26 -30.63
N ALA A 296 10.13 -7.55 -30.57
CA ALA A 296 9.23 -8.66 -30.87
C ALA A 296 7.98 -8.73 -29.98
N ASN A 297 8.05 -8.22 -28.73
CA ASN A 297 6.99 -8.32 -27.72
C ASN A 297 6.43 -6.95 -27.29
N ARG A 298 6.52 -5.95 -28.17
CA ARG A 298 6.05 -4.59 -27.87
C ARG A 298 4.53 -4.56 -27.62
N THR A 299 4.14 -4.00 -26.49
CA THR A 299 2.74 -3.89 -26.04
C THR A 299 2.24 -2.45 -26.03
N ALA A 300 3.14 -1.47 -25.87
CA ALA A 300 2.79 -0.05 -25.86
C ALA A 300 3.89 0.81 -26.51
N SER A 301 3.54 1.96 -27.08
CA SER A 301 4.50 2.93 -27.62
C SER A 301 3.96 4.36 -27.58
N ALA A 302 4.84 5.33 -27.33
CA ALA A 302 4.53 6.75 -27.40
C ALA A 302 5.76 7.56 -27.82
N ALA A 303 5.56 8.83 -28.17
CA ALA A 303 6.63 9.80 -28.43
C ALA A 303 6.35 11.10 -27.69
N ASP A 304 7.40 11.88 -27.42
CA ASP A 304 7.21 13.26 -26.95
C ASP A 304 6.61 14.15 -28.05
N ARG A 305 6.16 15.35 -27.68
CA ARG A 305 5.48 16.29 -28.58
C ARG A 305 6.28 16.58 -29.86
N ASP A 306 7.58 16.76 -29.69
CA ASP A 306 8.49 17.12 -30.79
C ASP A 306 9.04 15.89 -31.51
N ALA A 307 8.57 14.69 -31.13
CA ALA A 307 8.98 13.45 -31.77
C ALA A 307 10.50 13.23 -31.76
N THR A 308 11.15 13.68 -30.69
CA THR A 308 12.59 13.56 -30.48
C THR A 308 12.94 12.39 -29.58
N VAL A 309 11.98 11.92 -28.77
CA VAL A 309 12.12 10.71 -27.95
C VAL A 309 10.94 9.79 -28.16
N VAL A 310 11.24 8.51 -28.33
CA VAL A 310 10.26 7.43 -28.38
C VAL A 310 10.44 6.54 -27.16
N VAL A 311 9.33 6.10 -26.60
CA VAL A 311 9.27 5.13 -25.50
C VAL A 311 8.42 3.95 -25.92
N ALA A 312 8.81 2.75 -25.52
CA ALA A 312 8.04 1.53 -25.74
C ALA A 312 8.09 0.62 -24.53
N GLY A 313 6.96 0.00 -24.21
CA GLY A 313 6.86 -1.07 -23.23
C GLY A 313 6.69 -2.42 -23.91
N ASP A 314 7.06 -3.49 -23.22
CA ASP A 314 6.87 -4.85 -23.71
C ASP A 314 6.17 -5.78 -22.71
N ALA A 315 5.87 -7.00 -23.18
CA ALA A 315 5.21 -8.03 -22.42
C ALA A 315 6.03 -8.60 -21.25
N ALA A 316 7.35 -8.37 -21.23
CA ALA A 316 8.23 -8.81 -20.14
C ALA A 316 8.27 -7.81 -18.99
N GLY A 317 7.71 -6.60 -19.18
CA GLY A 317 7.75 -5.54 -18.18
C GLY A 317 8.94 -4.58 -18.34
N ASP A 318 9.69 -4.71 -19.44
CA ASP A 318 10.76 -3.80 -19.79
C ASP A 318 10.21 -2.55 -20.47
N VAL A 319 10.84 -1.42 -20.16
CA VAL A 319 10.57 -0.15 -20.82
C VAL A 319 11.83 0.37 -21.48
N HIS A 320 11.67 0.71 -22.75
CA HIS A 320 12.72 1.07 -23.68
C HIS A 320 12.53 2.52 -24.12
N PHE A 321 13.63 3.23 -24.33
CA PHE A 321 13.58 4.56 -24.93
C PHE A 321 14.70 4.78 -25.94
N TRP A 322 14.44 5.67 -26.90
CA TRP A 322 15.39 6.10 -27.92
C TRP A 322 15.22 7.59 -28.19
N THR A 323 16.33 8.28 -28.43
CA THR A 323 16.29 9.58 -29.09
C THR A 323 16.33 9.37 -30.61
N VAL A 324 15.59 10.19 -31.36
CA VAL A 324 15.47 10.05 -32.82
C VAL A 324 16.78 10.33 -33.55
N ASP A 325 17.66 11.14 -32.96
CA ASP A 325 19.02 11.38 -33.45
C ASP A 325 19.99 10.21 -33.15
N GLY A 326 19.53 9.16 -32.47
CA GLY A 326 20.32 8.00 -32.07
C GLY A 326 21.35 8.28 -30.98
N SER A 327 21.36 9.49 -30.40
CA SER A 327 22.34 9.90 -29.39
C SER A 327 22.19 9.14 -28.06
N ARG A 328 20.99 8.66 -27.73
CA ARG A 328 20.70 7.93 -26.49
C ARG A 328 19.68 6.82 -26.72
N SER A 329 19.92 5.68 -26.09
CA SER A 329 18.94 4.61 -25.94
C SER A 329 19.16 3.89 -24.62
N GLY A 330 18.11 3.31 -24.07
CA GLY A 330 18.21 2.47 -22.87
C GLY A 330 17.00 1.56 -22.72
N SER A 331 17.20 0.47 -21.98
CA SER A 331 16.15 -0.46 -21.56
C SER A 331 16.25 -0.64 -20.06
N ARG A 332 15.11 -0.73 -19.39
CA ARG A 332 15.06 -1.00 -17.96
C ARG A 332 13.85 -1.86 -17.62
N HIS A 333 14.08 -2.88 -16.81
CA HIS A 333 13.02 -3.68 -16.23
C HIS A 333 12.34 -2.84 -15.13
N LEU A 334 11.11 -2.38 -15.39
CA LEU A 334 10.37 -1.50 -14.47
C LEU A 334 9.11 -2.17 -13.90
N HIS A 335 8.57 -3.15 -14.60
CA HIS A 335 7.31 -3.79 -14.27
C HIS A 335 7.47 -5.29 -14.17
N HIS A 336 6.69 -5.91 -13.28
CA HIS A 336 6.63 -7.37 -13.15
C HIS A 336 5.47 -8.00 -13.92
N ALA A 337 4.71 -7.16 -14.61
CA ALA A 337 3.61 -7.51 -15.48
C ALA A 337 3.81 -6.81 -16.85
N PRO A 338 3.11 -7.25 -17.92
CA PRO A 338 3.18 -6.60 -19.22
C PRO A 338 2.90 -5.10 -19.12
N VAL A 339 3.77 -4.29 -19.75
CA VAL A 339 3.57 -2.84 -19.82
C VAL A 339 2.40 -2.56 -20.77
N THR A 340 1.35 -1.93 -20.30
CA THR A 340 0.12 -1.71 -21.07
C THR A 340 0.02 -0.30 -21.65
N ALA A 341 0.71 0.67 -21.04
CA ALA A 341 0.70 2.04 -21.50
C ALA A 341 2.05 2.72 -21.21
N VAL A 342 2.46 3.64 -22.09
CA VAL A 342 3.63 4.50 -21.90
C VAL A 342 3.32 5.91 -22.41
N THR A 343 3.97 6.93 -21.85
CA THR A 343 3.97 8.29 -22.40
C THR A 343 5.30 8.99 -22.14
N ALA A 344 5.63 9.97 -22.96
CA ALA A 344 6.83 10.77 -22.83
C ALA A 344 6.48 12.25 -22.95
N HIS A 345 7.12 13.10 -22.15
CA HIS A 345 7.12 14.53 -22.41
C HIS A 345 8.48 15.14 -22.09
N ARG A 346 8.83 16.17 -22.84
CA ARG A 346 10.01 16.97 -22.61
C ARG A 346 9.68 18.11 -21.66
N SER A 347 10.44 18.21 -20.58
CA SER A 347 10.45 19.33 -19.65
C SER A 347 11.74 20.13 -19.87
N GLY A 348 11.79 21.38 -19.38
CA GLY A 348 13.00 22.22 -19.46
C GLY A 348 14.25 21.59 -18.82
N THR A 349 14.07 20.59 -17.94
CA THR A 349 15.14 19.88 -17.21
C THR A 349 15.50 18.51 -17.81
N GLY A 350 14.76 17.99 -18.80
CA GLY A 350 14.99 16.65 -19.36
C GLY A 350 13.76 16.02 -19.98
N VAL A 351 13.80 14.70 -20.16
CA VAL A 351 12.65 13.92 -20.65
C VAL A 351 12.10 13.10 -19.49
N LEU A 352 10.82 13.27 -19.23
CA LEU A 352 10.04 12.51 -18.26
C LEU A 352 9.27 11.43 -19.01
N LEU A 353 9.51 10.19 -18.61
CA LEU A 353 8.90 9.00 -19.17
C LEU A 353 8.00 8.36 -18.12
N TRP A 354 6.87 7.84 -18.56
CA TRP A 354 5.87 7.20 -17.72
C TRP A 354 5.51 5.84 -18.29
N SER A 355 5.24 4.88 -17.42
CA SER A 355 4.80 3.54 -17.79
C SER A 355 3.81 2.98 -16.79
N GLY A 356 2.81 2.28 -17.31
CA GLY A 356 1.78 1.59 -16.56
C GLY A 356 1.69 0.14 -17.00
N ASP A 357 1.39 -0.78 -16.07
CA ASP A 357 1.29 -2.21 -16.37
C ASP A 357 -0.10 -2.82 -16.10
N ALA A 358 -0.20 -4.10 -16.46
CA ALA A 358 -1.40 -4.91 -16.29
C ALA A 358 -1.75 -5.21 -14.82
N ASP A 359 -0.83 -5.05 -13.87
CA ASP A 359 -1.09 -5.21 -12.43
C ASP A 359 -1.44 -3.86 -11.76
N GLY A 360 -1.57 -2.79 -12.54
CA GLY A 360 -2.00 -1.48 -12.09
C GLY A 360 -0.90 -0.66 -11.42
N VAL A 361 0.36 -0.88 -11.78
CA VAL A 361 1.50 -0.12 -11.27
C VAL A 361 1.85 1.00 -12.23
N LEU A 362 1.96 2.23 -11.74
CA LEU A 362 2.42 3.40 -12.48
C LEU A 362 3.81 3.85 -12.00
N ARG A 363 4.73 4.05 -12.94
CA ARG A 363 6.07 4.56 -12.67
C ARG A 363 6.42 5.73 -13.58
N TYR A 364 7.34 6.56 -13.11
CA TYR A 364 8.03 7.53 -13.94
C TYR A 364 9.55 7.40 -13.78
N TRP A 365 10.27 7.82 -14.81
CA TRP A 365 11.72 7.93 -14.76
C TRP A 365 12.22 9.00 -15.72
N THR A 366 13.45 9.46 -15.49
CA THR A 366 14.15 10.36 -16.41
C THR A 366 15.29 9.62 -17.09
N GLY A 367 15.62 10.01 -18.32
CA GLY A 367 16.53 9.28 -19.22
C GLY A 367 18.00 9.15 -18.79
N GLY A 368 18.34 9.10 -17.50
CA GLY A 368 19.70 8.86 -17.01
C GLY A 368 19.74 8.35 -15.57
N ASP A 369 19.19 9.08 -14.62
CA ASP A 369 19.25 8.72 -13.20
C ASP A 369 18.01 9.26 -12.47
N LEU A 370 17.15 8.31 -12.08
CA LEU A 370 16.12 8.32 -11.03
C LEU A 370 14.89 7.56 -11.52
N VAL A 371 14.75 6.35 -10.98
CA VAL A 371 13.48 5.65 -10.80
C VAL A 371 13.24 5.73 -9.30
N ALA A 372 12.13 6.33 -8.87
CA ALA A 372 11.75 6.26 -7.47
C ALA A 372 11.67 4.77 -7.06
N ARG A 373 12.22 4.42 -5.89
CA ARG A 373 12.17 3.02 -5.43
C ARG A 373 10.74 2.51 -5.36
N VAL A 374 9.79 3.37 -4.99
CA VAL A 374 8.36 3.08 -4.88
C VAL A 374 7.65 3.52 -6.17
N PRO A 375 6.59 2.82 -6.63
CA PRO A 375 5.73 3.30 -7.71
C PRO A 375 5.15 4.68 -7.41
N PHE A 376 4.88 5.44 -8.46
CA PHE A 376 4.25 6.75 -8.34
C PHE A 376 2.77 6.64 -7.95
N ALA A 377 2.07 5.66 -8.53
CA ALA A 377 0.71 5.32 -8.12
C ALA A 377 0.44 3.84 -8.36
N ARG A 378 -0.54 3.29 -7.64
CA ARG A 378 -1.00 1.91 -7.81
C ARG A 378 -2.51 1.80 -7.63
N ARG A 379 -3.12 0.90 -8.40
CA ARG A 379 -4.50 0.41 -8.18
C ARG A 379 -4.58 -1.08 -8.46
N ARG A 380 -5.63 -1.75 -7.98
CA ARG A 380 -5.89 -3.20 -8.21
C ARG A 380 -6.41 -3.53 -9.62
N THR A 381 -6.30 -2.59 -10.54
CA THR A 381 -6.84 -2.72 -11.88
C THR A 381 -5.79 -2.24 -12.88
N PRO A 382 -5.70 -2.86 -14.07
CA PRO A 382 -4.72 -2.49 -15.09
C PRO A 382 -4.72 -0.99 -15.42
N VAL A 383 -3.54 -0.44 -15.68
CA VAL A 383 -3.43 0.81 -16.44
C VAL A 383 -3.84 0.50 -17.88
N THR A 384 -4.68 1.32 -18.48
CA THR A 384 -5.19 1.13 -19.85
C THR A 384 -4.66 2.17 -20.82
N ALA A 385 -4.44 3.40 -20.36
CA ALA A 385 -3.90 4.47 -21.17
C ALA A 385 -3.16 5.50 -20.32
N LEU A 386 -2.19 6.17 -20.95
CA LEU A 386 -1.41 7.25 -20.36
C LEU A 386 -1.33 8.42 -21.34
N ALA A 387 -1.36 9.64 -20.82
CA ALA A 387 -1.04 10.84 -21.57
C ALA A 387 -0.31 11.83 -20.68
N SER A 388 0.62 12.61 -21.26
CA SER A 388 1.32 13.67 -20.53
C SER A 388 1.44 14.92 -21.36
N ALA A 389 1.35 16.08 -20.72
CA ALA A 389 1.52 17.39 -21.35
C ALA A 389 2.15 18.37 -20.36
N VAL A 390 2.63 19.51 -20.89
CA VAL A 390 2.94 20.68 -20.06
C VAL A 390 1.75 21.62 -20.15
N LEU A 391 1.00 21.73 -19.05
CA LEU A 391 -0.09 22.68 -18.88
C LEU A 391 0.47 24.02 -18.39
N GLU A 392 -0.40 25.02 -18.23
CA GLU A 392 -0.02 26.32 -17.67
C GLU A 392 0.57 26.20 -16.25
N THR A 393 0.10 25.23 -15.47
CA THR A 393 0.63 24.96 -14.12
C THR A 393 1.94 24.17 -14.10
N GLY A 394 2.34 23.59 -15.23
CA GLY A 394 3.51 22.74 -15.34
C GLY A 394 3.21 21.34 -15.91
N PRO A 395 4.14 20.39 -15.76
CA PRO A 395 3.95 19.03 -16.24
C PRO A 395 2.76 18.33 -15.59
N ALA A 396 1.93 17.70 -16.40
CA ALA A 396 0.79 16.91 -15.96
C ALA A 396 0.79 15.53 -16.62
N VAL A 397 0.27 14.54 -15.88
CA VAL A 397 0.05 13.17 -16.38
C VAL A 397 -1.38 12.75 -16.11
N ALA A 398 -2.03 12.16 -17.11
CA ALA A 398 -3.35 11.56 -17.02
C ALA A 398 -3.22 10.04 -17.20
N VAL A 399 -3.90 9.29 -16.34
CA VAL A 399 -3.84 7.82 -16.28
C VAL A 399 -5.25 7.28 -16.27
N ALA A 400 -5.58 6.41 -17.22
CA ALA A 400 -6.83 5.66 -17.22
C ALA A 400 -6.63 4.27 -16.63
N TRP A 401 -7.45 3.96 -15.64
CA TRP A 401 -7.53 2.65 -15.00
C TRP A 401 -8.66 1.84 -15.64
N ARG A 402 -8.52 0.51 -15.73
CA ARG A 402 -9.52 -0.36 -16.39
C ARG A 402 -10.93 -0.25 -15.77
N GLU A 403 -11.01 0.11 -14.49
CA GLU A 403 -12.28 0.35 -13.80
C GLU A 403 -13.00 1.64 -14.23
N GLY A 404 -12.39 2.45 -15.11
CA GLY A 404 -13.02 3.67 -15.66
C GLY A 404 -12.69 4.97 -14.92
N LEU A 405 -11.88 4.88 -13.86
CA LEU A 405 -11.30 6.04 -13.21
C LEU A 405 -10.18 6.61 -14.08
N VAL A 406 -10.21 7.92 -14.33
CA VAL A 406 -9.09 8.66 -14.89
C VAL A 406 -8.54 9.57 -13.81
N THR A 407 -7.27 9.43 -13.48
CA THR A 407 -6.61 10.31 -12.53
C THR A 407 -5.66 11.24 -13.26
N ILE A 408 -5.66 12.53 -12.90
CA ILE A 408 -4.76 13.54 -13.46
C ILE A 408 -3.95 14.15 -12.31
N TRP A 409 -2.63 14.15 -12.47
CA TRP A 409 -1.69 14.78 -11.53
C TRP A 409 -1.06 16.02 -12.14
N ASP A 410 -0.95 17.08 -11.35
CA ASP A 410 0.12 18.07 -11.48
C ASP A 410 1.38 17.44 -10.90
N VAL A 411 2.36 17.15 -11.75
CA VAL A 411 3.56 16.40 -11.35
C VAL A 411 4.46 17.22 -10.42
N HIS A 412 4.37 18.55 -10.46
CA HIS A 412 5.23 19.39 -9.65
C HIS A 412 4.76 19.49 -8.21
N THR A 413 3.45 19.61 -7.99
CA THR A 413 2.87 19.74 -6.65
C THR A 413 2.22 18.46 -6.15
N GLU A 414 2.24 17.41 -6.96
CA GLU A 414 1.53 16.13 -6.75
C GLU A 414 0.01 16.29 -6.53
N ALA A 415 -0.55 17.45 -6.93
CA ALA A 415 -1.98 17.68 -6.83
C ALA A 415 -2.72 16.71 -7.73
N ARG A 416 -3.73 16.04 -7.19
CA ARG A 416 -4.43 14.94 -7.85
C ARG A 416 -5.90 15.28 -8.07
N ALA A 417 -6.43 14.91 -9.23
CA ALA A 417 -7.85 14.95 -9.53
C ALA A 417 -8.33 13.60 -10.07
N ASP A 418 -9.38 13.06 -9.48
CA ASP A 418 -10.02 11.81 -9.89
C ASP A 418 -11.29 12.09 -10.71
N LEU A 419 -11.33 11.60 -11.95
CA LEU A 419 -12.41 11.77 -12.91
C LEU A 419 -13.08 10.40 -13.16
N ARG A 420 -14.31 10.24 -12.68
CA ARG A 420 -15.10 9.01 -12.84
C ARG A 420 -15.78 8.97 -14.19
N LEU A 421 -15.01 8.71 -15.25
CA LEU A 421 -15.48 8.83 -16.63
C LEU A 421 -16.18 7.57 -17.15
N GLY A 422 -15.87 6.40 -16.58
CA GLY A 422 -16.45 5.11 -16.95
C GLY A 422 -15.49 4.20 -17.73
N THR A 423 -15.83 2.92 -17.81
CA THR A 423 -14.99 1.85 -18.37
C THR A 423 -14.90 1.89 -19.90
N GLY A 424 -13.93 1.15 -20.48
CA GLY A 424 -13.76 1.03 -21.93
C GLY A 424 -12.85 2.08 -22.58
N ILE A 425 -12.06 2.81 -21.78
CA ILE A 425 -11.06 3.77 -22.26
C ILE A 425 -9.87 3.02 -22.86
N GLU A 426 -9.57 3.29 -24.13
CA GLU A 426 -8.48 2.65 -24.88
C GLU A 426 -7.25 3.55 -24.99
N THR A 427 -7.47 4.86 -25.19
CA THR A 427 -6.37 5.83 -25.30
C THR A 427 -6.75 7.18 -24.69
N LEU A 428 -5.74 7.90 -24.20
CA LEU A 428 -5.83 9.27 -23.73
C LEU A 428 -4.89 10.15 -24.56
N ALA A 429 -5.27 11.41 -24.78
CA ALA A 429 -4.34 12.45 -25.23
C ALA A 429 -4.60 13.76 -24.49
N LEU A 430 -3.60 14.26 -23.76
CA LEU A 430 -3.67 15.52 -23.04
C LEU A 430 -2.93 16.60 -23.83
N ARG A 431 -3.56 17.76 -24.02
CA ARG A 431 -2.99 18.91 -24.72
C ARG A 431 -2.59 20.02 -23.76
N ALA A 432 -1.68 20.88 -24.22
CA ALA A 432 -1.19 22.03 -23.46
C ALA A 432 -2.27 23.08 -23.14
N ASP A 433 -3.39 23.08 -23.89
CA ASP A 433 -4.56 23.93 -23.65
C ASP A 433 -5.55 23.31 -22.65
N ALA A 434 -5.11 22.30 -21.89
CA ALA A 434 -5.92 21.54 -20.94
C ALA A 434 -7.12 20.80 -21.57
N THR A 435 -7.03 20.44 -22.85
CA THR A 435 -7.99 19.51 -23.47
C THR A 435 -7.54 18.07 -23.31
N LEU A 436 -8.38 17.24 -22.69
CA LEU A 436 -8.21 15.79 -22.61
C LEU A 436 -9.10 15.11 -23.66
N HIS A 437 -8.49 14.41 -24.60
CA HIS A 437 -9.19 13.50 -25.50
C HIS A 437 -9.24 12.11 -24.88
N VAL A 438 -10.44 11.55 -24.78
CA VAL A 438 -10.67 10.19 -24.31
C VAL A 438 -11.25 9.38 -25.46
N THR A 439 -10.59 8.28 -25.81
CA THR A 439 -11.02 7.43 -26.90
C THR A 439 -11.44 6.06 -26.39
N THR A 440 -12.56 5.59 -26.91
CA THR A 440 -13.18 4.29 -26.64
C THR A 440 -13.50 3.60 -27.96
N GLU A 441 -14.02 2.38 -27.91
CA GLU A 441 -14.56 1.68 -29.09
C GLU A 441 -15.67 2.48 -29.83
N HIS A 442 -16.33 3.43 -29.16
CA HIS A 442 -17.42 4.22 -29.71
C HIS A 442 -17.00 5.58 -30.31
N GLY A 443 -15.72 5.95 -30.17
CA GLY A 443 -15.18 7.20 -30.70
C GLY A 443 -14.35 8.00 -29.70
N THR A 444 -14.01 9.22 -30.07
CA THR A 444 -13.21 10.15 -29.26
C THR A 444 -14.08 11.30 -28.75
N THR A 445 -14.01 11.55 -27.44
CA THR A 445 -14.66 12.67 -26.77
C THR A 445 -13.63 13.67 -26.25
N GLU A 446 -13.89 14.95 -26.46
CA GLU A 446 -13.09 16.05 -25.91
C GLU A 446 -13.63 16.48 -24.55
N LEU A 447 -12.73 16.62 -23.57
CA LEU A 447 -13.02 17.20 -22.26
C LEU A 447 -12.13 18.42 -22.08
N ARG A 448 -12.74 19.61 -21.98
CA ARG A 448 -12.02 20.85 -21.71
C ARG A 448 -11.92 21.01 -20.19
N LEU A 449 -10.71 20.85 -19.66
CA LEU A 449 -10.46 20.86 -18.23
C LEU A 449 -10.36 22.31 -17.71
N ASP A 450 -10.89 22.54 -16.52
CA ASP A 450 -10.58 23.74 -15.73
C ASP A 450 -9.49 23.38 -14.72
N VAL A 451 -8.27 23.83 -14.99
CA VAL A 451 -7.08 23.47 -14.21
C VAL A 451 -7.17 23.94 -12.75
N ASN A 452 -7.82 25.09 -12.51
CA ASN A 452 -7.97 25.61 -11.14
C ASN A 452 -9.02 24.80 -10.37
N ALA A 453 -10.11 24.42 -11.04
CA ALA A 453 -11.14 23.57 -10.43
C ALA A 453 -10.66 22.13 -10.24
N LEU A 454 -9.77 21.61 -11.11
CA LEU A 454 -9.17 20.29 -10.95
C LEU A 454 -8.33 20.18 -9.68
N TRP A 455 -7.55 21.22 -9.36
CA TRP A 455 -6.60 21.20 -8.25
C TRP A 455 -6.77 22.41 -7.32
N PRO A 456 -7.89 22.48 -6.57
CA PRO A 456 -8.17 23.62 -5.70
C PRO A 456 -7.10 23.82 -4.61
N ASP A 457 -6.46 22.73 -4.18
CA ASP A 457 -5.43 22.72 -3.13
C ASP A 457 -3.99 22.77 -3.64
N ARG A 458 -3.78 23.04 -4.94
CA ARG A 458 -2.45 23.06 -5.55
C ARG A 458 -1.47 24.00 -4.84
N ASP A 459 -1.91 25.21 -4.51
CA ASP A 459 -1.08 26.20 -3.82
C ASP A 459 -0.80 25.83 -2.36
N PHE A 460 -1.67 25.01 -1.75
CA PHE A 460 -1.41 24.42 -0.45
C PHE A 460 -0.29 23.38 -0.54
N PHE A 461 -0.38 22.42 -1.46
CA PHE A 461 0.65 21.39 -1.64
C PHE A 461 2.01 21.99 -2.01
N ARG A 462 2.06 22.98 -2.92
CA ARG A 462 3.31 23.67 -3.25
C ARG A 462 4.02 24.23 -2.01
N ARG A 463 3.29 24.90 -1.12
CA ARG A 463 3.88 25.46 0.11
C ARG A 463 4.28 24.39 1.12
N VAL A 464 3.56 23.27 1.19
CA VAL A 464 3.95 22.14 2.03
C VAL A 464 5.31 21.58 1.58
N HIS A 465 5.53 21.44 0.27
CA HIS A 465 6.81 20.94 -0.29
C HIS A 465 7.95 21.97 -0.29
N GLU A 466 7.68 23.26 -0.02
CA GLU A 466 8.73 24.28 0.16
C GLU A 466 9.43 24.17 1.53
N VAL A 467 8.89 23.38 2.45
CA VAL A 467 9.47 23.15 3.78
C VAL A 467 10.40 21.93 3.73
N GLU A 468 11.62 22.10 4.21
CA GLU A 468 12.62 21.02 4.36
C GLU A 468 12.27 20.15 5.59
N TRP A 469 11.28 19.28 5.48
CA TRP A 469 10.74 18.48 6.60
C TRP A 469 11.76 17.51 7.22
N ASP A 470 12.74 17.05 6.44
CA ASP A 470 13.80 16.14 6.89
C ASP A 470 14.69 16.77 7.96
N ASP A 471 14.84 18.10 7.93
CA ASP A 471 15.62 18.87 8.91
C ASP A 471 14.83 19.17 10.20
N LEU A 472 13.52 18.89 10.20
CA LEU A 472 12.64 19.13 11.33
C LEU A 472 12.46 17.88 12.19
N ARG A 473 12.22 18.07 13.49
CA ARG A 473 12.07 16.97 14.46
C ARG A 473 10.64 16.82 14.92
N THR A 474 10.19 15.56 14.94
CA THR A 474 8.94 15.06 15.53
C THR A 474 9.26 14.24 16.80
N ASN A 475 8.22 13.77 17.50
CA ASN A 475 8.37 12.82 18.61
C ASN A 475 9.05 11.51 18.24
N HIS A 476 8.98 11.12 16.96
CA HIS A 476 9.42 9.82 16.48
C HIS A 476 10.65 9.90 15.55
N GLY A 477 11.26 11.09 15.41
CA GLY A 477 12.46 11.28 14.57
C GLY A 477 12.33 12.46 13.60
N PRO A 478 12.98 12.41 12.43
CA PRO A 478 12.83 13.43 11.38
C PRO A 478 11.39 13.56 10.87
N GLY A 479 11.05 14.70 10.27
CA GLY A 479 9.70 15.07 9.85
C GLY A 479 9.22 14.55 8.49
N TYR A 480 9.94 13.63 7.84
CA TYR A 480 9.65 13.18 6.47
C TYR A 480 8.21 12.68 6.21
N GLU A 481 7.52 12.18 7.24
CA GLU A 481 6.15 11.67 7.14
C GLU A 481 5.09 12.78 7.18
N VAL A 482 5.42 13.95 7.74
CA VAL A 482 4.48 15.06 7.95
C VAL A 482 3.87 15.61 6.64
N PRO A 483 4.62 15.87 5.56
CA PRO A 483 4.04 16.42 4.33
C PRO A 483 2.94 15.50 3.77
N ASP A 484 3.18 14.18 3.68
CA ASP A 484 2.21 13.21 3.16
C ASP A 484 0.93 13.16 4.01
N LEU A 485 1.06 13.30 5.33
CA LEU A 485 -0.10 13.36 6.22
C LEU A 485 -0.86 14.68 6.05
N LEU A 486 -0.18 15.81 5.88
CA LEU A 486 -0.81 17.11 5.62
C LEU A 486 -1.54 17.13 4.27
N THR A 487 -0.99 16.51 3.23
CA THR A 487 -1.66 16.38 1.93
C THR A 487 -2.85 15.43 2.02
N THR A 488 -2.77 14.36 2.82
CA THR A 488 -3.89 13.44 3.08
C THR A 488 -5.11 14.15 3.71
N LEU A 489 -4.89 15.21 4.51
CA LEU A 489 -5.98 16.02 5.07
C LEU A 489 -6.81 16.78 4.02
N ALA A 490 -6.31 16.94 2.79
CA ALA A 490 -7.02 17.57 1.69
C ALA A 490 -7.86 16.58 0.87
N THR A 491 -7.86 15.29 1.22
CA THR A 491 -8.63 14.27 0.50
C THR A 491 -10.12 14.29 0.90
N ASP A 492 -10.99 13.80 0.01
CA ASP A 492 -12.42 13.62 0.30
C ASP A 492 -12.73 12.36 1.13
N ASP A 493 -11.72 11.53 1.42
CA ASP A 493 -11.84 10.31 2.22
C ASP A 493 -11.76 10.63 3.72
N GLU A 494 -12.91 10.58 4.38
CA GLU A 494 -13.04 10.90 5.80
C GLU A 494 -12.22 9.96 6.70
N ASP A 495 -12.13 8.67 6.39
CA ASP A 495 -11.36 7.71 7.20
C ASP A 495 -9.85 7.94 7.04
N ALA A 496 -9.39 8.17 5.80
CA ALA A 496 -8.01 8.51 5.53
C ALA A 496 -7.61 9.83 6.22
N ALA A 497 -8.45 10.86 6.14
CA ALA A 497 -8.21 12.13 6.82
C ALA A 497 -8.16 11.98 8.34
N GLN A 498 -9.05 11.20 8.96
CA GLN A 498 -9.04 10.95 10.40
C GLN A 498 -7.80 10.17 10.85
N LYS A 499 -7.39 9.13 10.10
CA LYS A 499 -6.15 8.39 10.35
C LYS A 499 -4.92 9.29 10.24
N ALA A 500 -4.89 10.18 9.25
CA ALA A 500 -3.82 11.16 9.09
C ALA A 500 -3.74 12.12 10.29
N VAL A 501 -4.88 12.65 10.78
CA VAL A 501 -4.89 13.48 12.00
C VAL A 501 -4.37 12.69 13.20
N LYS A 502 -4.79 11.45 13.39
CA LYS A 502 -4.30 10.61 14.50
C LYS A 502 -2.79 10.42 14.44
N ARG A 503 -2.25 10.14 13.26
CA ARG A 503 -0.81 9.96 13.07
C ARG A 503 -0.04 11.27 13.27
N LEU A 504 -0.56 12.39 12.77
CA LEU A 504 -0.02 13.72 13.06
C LEU A 504 -0.03 14.02 14.56
N TYR A 505 -1.05 13.58 15.29
CA TYR A 505 -1.10 13.73 16.74
C TYR A 505 0.06 13.01 17.43
N GLU A 506 0.35 11.77 17.05
CA GLU A 506 1.49 11.01 17.57
C GLU A 506 2.84 11.69 17.27
N LEU A 507 2.99 12.24 16.05
CA LEU A 507 4.22 12.88 15.60
C LEU A 507 4.43 14.29 16.19
N LEU A 508 3.39 15.10 16.28
CA LEU A 508 3.48 16.55 16.50
C LEU A 508 3.18 16.99 17.94
N VAL A 509 2.45 16.20 18.74
CA VAL A 509 2.07 16.60 20.10
C VAL A 509 3.11 16.12 21.11
N SER A 510 3.92 17.03 21.65
CA SER A 510 4.94 16.75 22.68
C SER A 510 4.72 17.58 23.93
N LYS A 511 4.80 16.94 25.12
CA LYS A 511 4.78 17.64 26.43
C LYS A 511 6.17 17.84 27.04
N HIS A 512 7.22 17.31 26.40
CA HIS A 512 8.52 17.13 27.06
C HIS A 512 9.70 17.70 26.27
N ALA A 513 9.53 17.97 24.97
CA ALA A 513 10.58 18.50 24.12
C ALA A 513 9.99 19.35 22.99
N GLU A 514 10.73 20.36 22.55
CA GLU A 514 10.37 21.20 21.40
C GLU A 514 10.20 20.34 20.14
N ASN A 515 9.14 20.62 19.38
CA ASN A 515 8.80 19.91 18.16
C ASN A 515 8.82 20.88 17.00
N THR A 516 9.96 21.01 16.33
CA THR A 516 10.14 21.99 15.25
C THR A 516 9.27 21.68 14.03
N ALA A 517 8.91 20.41 13.82
CA ALA A 517 7.95 20.01 12.79
C ALA A 517 6.54 20.51 13.12
N ALA A 518 6.13 20.49 14.40
CA ALA A 518 4.82 21.00 14.82
C ALA A 518 4.68 22.51 14.53
N ALA A 519 5.71 23.30 14.83
CA ALA A 519 5.72 24.74 14.53
C ALA A 519 5.54 25.02 13.02
N ALA A 520 6.22 24.25 12.16
CA ALA A 520 6.10 24.38 10.71
C ALA A 520 4.72 23.89 10.19
N ALA A 521 4.11 22.90 10.84
CA ALA A 521 2.83 22.32 10.43
C ALA A 521 1.62 23.20 10.77
N VAL A 522 1.67 23.97 11.86
CA VAL A 522 0.51 24.75 12.36
C VAL A 522 -0.15 25.66 11.32
N PRO A 523 0.57 26.45 10.50
CA PRO A 523 -0.05 27.25 9.46
C PRO A 523 -0.88 26.42 8.47
N PHE A 524 -0.40 25.23 8.11
CA PHE A 524 -1.09 24.31 7.21
C PHE A 524 -2.31 23.67 7.88
N LEU A 525 -2.18 23.25 9.14
CA LEU A 525 -3.31 22.70 9.91
C LEU A 525 -4.43 23.73 10.09
N ALA A 526 -4.07 24.98 10.41
CA ALA A 526 -5.03 26.07 10.55
C ALA A 526 -5.73 26.37 9.22
N GLU A 527 -5.00 26.39 8.11
CA GLU A 527 -5.59 26.57 6.79
C GLU A 527 -6.55 25.43 6.43
N ARG A 528 -6.19 24.17 6.72
CA ARG A 528 -7.08 23.01 6.50
C ARG A 528 -8.33 23.07 7.37
N MET A 529 -8.23 23.61 8.58
CA MET A 529 -9.38 23.84 9.45
C MET A 529 -10.36 24.85 8.85
N LEU A 530 -9.87 25.85 8.10
CA LEU A 530 -10.69 26.88 7.46
C LEU A 530 -11.43 26.38 6.21
N VAL A 531 -11.09 25.21 5.68
CA VAL A 531 -11.78 24.62 4.52
C VAL A 531 -13.12 24.03 4.97
N PRO A 532 -14.28 24.57 4.53
CA PRO A 532 -15.58 24.15 5.06
C PRO A 532 -15.94 22.69 4.76
N THR A 533 -15.37 22.12 3.69
CA THR A 533 -15.60 20.74 3.26
C THR A 533 -14.71 19.72 3.97
N ASN A 534 -13.75 20.15 4.78
CA ASN A 534 -12.84 19.25 5.47
C ASN A 534 -13.59 18.41 6.52
N ARG A 535 -13.52 17.08 6.38
CA ARG A 535 -14.25 16.13 7.23
C ARG A 535 -13.61 15.89 8.59
N ALA A 536 -12.37 16.32 8.80
CA ALA A 536 -11.60 16.07 10.02
C ALA A 536 -11.62 17.24 11.04
N HIS A 537 -12.51 18.23 10.89
CA HIS A 537 -12.54 19.46 11.71
C HIS A 537 -12.42 19.24 13.22
N ASN A 538 -13.19 18.29 13.77
CA ASN A 538 -13.22 18.07 15.22
C ASN A 538 -11.85 17.60 15.76
N THR A 539 -11.27 16.59 15.11
CA THR A 539 -9.97 16.03 15.49
C THR A 539 -8.82 16.99 15.17
N LEU A 540 -8.95 17.78 14.09
CA LEU A 540 -7.93 18.73 13.67
C LEU A 540 -7.81 19.91 14.64
N LEU A 541 -8.94 20.44 15.12
CA LEU A 541 -8.92 21.53 16.08
C LEU A 541 -8.37 21.09 17.46
N LEU A 542 -8.69 19.86 17.86
CA LEU A 542 -8.09 19.23 19.03
C LEU A 542 -6.57 19.09 18.90
N LEU A 543 -6.09 18.59 17.76
CA LEU A 543 -4.66 18.53 17.47
C LEU A 543 -4.00 19.91 17.61
N ILE A 544 -4.59 20.96 17.03
CA ILE A 544 -4.06 22.33 17.13
C ILE A 544 -4.03 22.81 18.60
N ALA A 545 -5.08 22.54 19.37
CA ALA A 545 -5.14 22.87 20.80
C ALA A 545 -4.06 22.16 21.62
N ASP A 546 -3.82 20.87 21.34
CA ASP A 546 -2.81 20.10 22.05
C ASP A 546 -1.38 20.45 21.62
N ILE A 547 -1.16 20.90 20.38
CA ILE A 547 0.11 21.51 19.96
C ILE A 547 0.37 22.80 20.75
N ALA A 548 -0.67 23.60 21.05
CA ALA A 548 -0.53 24.84 21.83
C ALA A 548 -0.05 24.60 23.28
N ASN A 549 -0.25 23.38 23.81
CA ASN A 549 0.27 22.96 25.11
C ASN A 549 1.78 22.62 25.09
N GLY A 550 2.43 22.68 23.92
CA GLY A 550 3.87 22.45 23.76
C GLY A 550 4.72 23.55 24.39
N PRO A 551 5.98 23.24 24.78
CA PRO A 551 6.85 24.17 25.49
C PRO A 551 7.58 25.19 24.58
N GLY A 552 7.53 25.05 23.25
CA GLY A 552 8.41 25.77 22.32
C GLY A 552 7.72 26.60 21.22
N ALA A 553 8.43 26.74 20.09
CA ALA A 553 8.01 27.54 18.93
C ALA A 553 6.67 27.09 18.31
N GLU A 554 6.27 25.85 18.56
CA GLU A 554 4.96 25.32 18.18
C GLU A 554 3.80 26.08 18.81
N ARG A 555 3.94 26.54 20.07
CA ARG A 555 2.93 27.36 20.74
C ARG A 555 2.82 28.75 20.10
N ASP A 556 3.95 29.37 19.78
CA ASP A 556 3.99 30.69 19.13
C ASP A 556 3.32 30.64 17.75
N ALA A 557 3.53 29.56 16.99
CA ALA A 557 2.86 29.33 15.72
C ALA A 557 1.34 29.23 15.89
N VAL A 558 0.85 28.54 16.93
CA VAL A 558 -0.59 28.45 17.21
C VAL A 558 -1.18 29.80 17.62
N ILE A 559 -0.47 30.56 18.47
CA ILE A 559 -0.88 31.92 18.85
C ILE A 559 -0.99 32.81 17.61
N ALA A 560 -0.08 32.69 16.64
CA ALA A 560 -0.13 33.43 15.39
C ALA A 560 -1.33 33.04 14.51
N ALA A 561 -1.75 31.76 14.52
CA ALA A 561 -2.90 31.28 13.77
C ALA A 561 -4.26 31.54 14.46
N LEU A 562 -4.26 31.74 15.78
CA LEU A 562 -5.46 31.91 16.61
C LEU A 562 -6.48 32.93 16.06
N PRO A 563 -6.10 34.13 15.56
CA PRO A 563 -7.07 35.09 15.05
C PRO A 563 -8.01 34.53 13.98
N SER A 564 -7.51 33.65 13.10
CA SER A 564 -8.32 33.01 12.06
C SER A 564 -9.22 31.90 12.60
N LEU A 565 -8.84 31.27 13.72
CA LEU A 565 -9.57 30.13 14.29
C LEU A 565 -10.64 30.52 15.32
N ARG A 566 -10.63 31.76 15.83
CA ARG A 566 -11.55 32.22 16.89
C ARG A 566 -13.04 32.06 16.56
N HIS A 567 -13.42 32.24 15.31
CA HIS A 567 -14.83 32.15 14.89
C HIS A 567 -15.44 30.76 15.11
N PHE A 568 -14.63 29.70 15.20
CA PHE A 568 -15.12 28.36 15.54
C PHE A 568 -15.69 28.24 16.97
N ALA A 569 -15.46 29.25 17.84
CA ALA A 569 -16.07 29.33 19.16
C ALA A 569 -17.50 29.91 19.15
N ASP A 570 -17.98 30.38 18.00
CA ASP A 570 -19.32 30.99 17.87
C ASP A 570 -20.44 29.92 17.96
N GLU A 571 -21.66 30.35 18.31
CA GLU A 571 -22.80 29.45 18.54
C GLU A 571 -23.27 28.68 17.29
N GLU A 572 -22.86 29.13 16.11
CA GLU A 572 -23.25 28.55 14.81
C GLU A 572 -22.53 27.23 14.51
N HIS A 573 -21.47 26.89 15.26
CA HIS A 573 -20.69 25.67 15.07
C HIS A 573 -21.13 24.52 16.00
N PRO A 574 -20.96 23.25 15.58
CA PRO A 574 -21.21 22.08 16.41
C PRO A 574 -20.55 22.16 17.80
N GLY A 575 -21.23 21.64 18.83
CA GLY A 575 -20.82 21.82 20.23
C GLY A 575 -19.42 21.30 20.57
N ASN A 576 -18.97 20.24 19.88
CA ASN A 576 -17.61 19.69 20.00
C ASN A 576 -16.54 20.64 19.41
N ILE A 577 -16.78 21.19 18.22
CA ILE A 577 -15.89 22.18 17.58
C ILE A 577 -15.79 23.43 18.45
N ARG A 578 -16.95 23.93 18.91
CA ARG A 578 -17.02 25.08 19.82
C ARG A 578 -16.25 24.84 21.11
N TRP A 579 -16.38 23.66 21.72
CA TRP A 579 -15.65 23.32 22.93
C TRP A 579 -14.13 23.33 22.69
N ALA A 580 -13.66 22.67 21.63
CA ALA A 580 -12.23 22.65 21.28
C ALA A 580 -11.67 24.05 20.96
N ALA A 581 -12.45 24.91 20.28
CA ALA A 581 -12.06 26.29 20.00
C ALA A 581 -11.91 27.13 21.29
N ASN A 582 -12.83 26.96 22.25
CA ASN A 582 -12.75 27.64 23.55
C ASN A 582 -11.56 27.15 24.38
N GLU A 583 -11.26 25.85 24.33
CA GLU A 583 -10.08 25.28 24.98
C GLU A 583 -8.79 25.87 24.39
N LEU A 584 -8.69 25.92 23.06
CA LEU A 584 -7.57 26.53 22.34
C LEU A 584 -7.38 28.01 22.74
N ILE A 585 -8.45 28.81 22.77
CA ILE A 585 -8.40 30.21 23.19
C ILE A 585 -7.86 30.31 24.62
N THR A 586 -8.37 29.46 25.52
CA THR A 586 -7.95 29.45 26.93
C THR A 586 -6.45 29.14 27.07
N ILE A 587 -5.95 28.13 26.36
CA ILE A 587 -4.55 27.72 26.38
C ILE A 587 -3.63 28.83 25.85
N CYS A 588 -4.02 29.48 24.74
CA CYS A 588 -3.22 30.54 24.14
C CYS A 588 -3.21 31.84 24.95
N GLU A 589 -4.27 32.14 25.70
CA GLU A 589 -4.42 33.37 26.51
C GLU A 589 -3.91 33.21 27.96
N SER A 590 -3.68 31.97 28.43
CA SER A 590 -3.05 31.67 29.73
C SER A 590 -1.53 31.76 29.69
#